data_AF-X8DTC9-F1
#
_entry.id   AF-X8DTC9-F1
#
_cell.length_a   1.000
_cell.length_b   1.000
_cell.length_c   1.000
_cell.angle_alpha   90.00
_cell.angle_beta   90.00
_cell.angle_gamma   90.00
#
_symmetry.space_group_name_H-M   'P 1'
#
loop_
_entity.id
_entity.type
_entity.pdbx_description
1 polymer ?
#
loop_
_entity_poly.entity_id
_entity_poly.type
_entity_poly.pdbx_seq_one_letter_code
_entity_poly.pdbx_strand_id
1 'polypeptide(L)'
;MTTAVEAAVTYNIDADGIARIRLNRPETSNGLNVETLKALHEAVLACHADPAARVLLLSGAGRNFCAGGDIHTFESKGSALPDYLREATAWLQLATAALIQLRVPVVAAVQGFAAGGGGLGLVCASDIVVAARSAKFFSGAVRVGMAPDGGSSVTLTQLVGLRQALRILLTNPTLGAAEAAEIGLITEVVDDDTLTTRTEEIAAQLRSLPVQALSSTKRLVWAGLGAPVEARLAEEARIVSELSGTADALEGLRAVIERRPPRFG
;
A
#
# COMPACT_ATOMS: atom_id res chain seq x y z
N MET A 1 -34.01 -15.93 3.59
CA MET A 1 -33.28 -14.66 3.40
C MET A 1 -31.84 -15.00 3.09
N THR A 2 -31.47 -15.02 1.82
CA THR A 2 -30.08 -15.12 1.37
C THR A 2 -29.39 -13.82 1.79
N THR A 3 -28.58 -13.88 2.85
CA THR A 3 -27.62 -12.82 3.16
C THR A 3 -26.77 -12.61 1.92
N ALA A 4 -26.83 -11.42 1.31
CA ALA A 4 -25.92 -11.06 0.24
C ALA A 4 -24.51 -11.28 0.77
N VAL A 5 -23.73 -12.14 0.10
CA VAL A 5 -22.32 -12.33 0.44
C VAL A 5 -21.64 -11.03 0.04
N GLU A 6 -21.20 -10.24 1.02
CA GLU A 6 -20.41 -9.04 0.74
C GLU A 6 -19.11 -9.45 0.04
N ALA A 7 -18.65 -8.61 -0.89
CA ALA A 7 -17.43 -8.87 -1.63
C ALA A 7 -16.22 -8.93 -0.68
N ALA A 8 -15.31 -9.88 -0.93
CA ALA A 8 -14.09 -10.07 -0.13
C ALA A 8 -13.13 -8.87 -0.19
N VAL A 9 -13.24 -8.05 -1.24
CA VAL A 9 -12.59 -6.75 -1.37
C VAL A 9 -13.64 -5.78 -1.90
N THR A 10 -13.76 -4.61 -1.27
CA THR A 10 -14.65 -3.54 -1.75
C THR A 10 -13.84 -2.41 -2.35
N TYR A 11 -14.33 -1.84 -3.45
CA TYR A 11 -13.81 -0.63 -4.07
C TYR A 11 -14.93 0.42 -4.18
N ASN A 12 -14.64 1.65 -3.79
CA ASN A 12 -15.49 2.81 -4.07
C ASN A 12 -14.63 4.08 -4.18
N ILE A 13 -15.22 5.13 -4.73
CA ILE A 13 -14.61 6.45 -4.85
C ILE A 13 -15.65 7.50 -4.50
N ASP A 14 -15.26 8.51 -3.71
CA ASP A 14 -16.13 9.63 -3.38
C ASP A 14 -16.03 10.77 -4.40
N ALA A 15 -16.89 11.78 -4.24
CA ALA A 15 -16.94 12.94 -5.14
C ALA A 15 -15.67 13.80 -5.10
N ASP A 16 -14.83 13.66 -4.08
CA ASP A 16 -13.55 14.36 -3.94
C ASP A 16 -12.38 13.59 -4.57
N GLY A 17 -12.65 12.40 -5.14
CA GLY A 17 -11.67 11.56 -5.81
C GLY A 17 -10.83 10.69 -4.88
N ILE A 18 -11.24 10.51 -3.62
CA ILE A 18 -10.59 9.59 -2.69
C ILE A 18 -11.14 8.18 -2.98
N ALA A 19 -10.30 7.37 -3.62
CA ALA A 19 -10.58 5.96 -3.84
C ALA A 19 -10.32 5.16 -2.56
N ARG A 20 -11.15 4.14 -2.30
CA ARG A 20 -11.08 3.31 -1.09
C ARG A 20 -11.10 1.86 -1.50
N ILE A 21 -10.03 1.14 -1.17
CA ILE A 21 -9.97 -0.31 -1.23
C ILE A 21 -9.96 -0.83 0.20
N ARG A 22 -10.91 -1.72 0.51
CA ARG A 22 -11.01 -2.37 1.81
C ARG A 22 -10.99 -3.88 1.66
N LEU A 23 -10.05 -4.54 2.32
CA LEU A 23 -10.10 -5.98 2.52
C LEU A 23 -11.25 -6.29 3.48
N ASN A 24 -12.19 -7.14 3.08
CA ASN A 24 -13.48 -7.30 3.77
C ASN A 24 -13.76 -8.77 4.11
N ARG A 25 -12.79 -9.42 4.78
CA ARG A 25 -12.92 -10.77 5.37
C ARG A 25 -12.55 -10.74 6.85
N PRO A 26 -13.22 -9.92 7.68
CA PRO A 26 -12.83 -9.69 9.07
C PRO A 26 -12.79 -10.97 9.92
N GLU A 27 -13.63 -11.95 9.60
CA GLU A 27 -13.72 -13.26 10.25
C GLU A 27 -12.45 -14.11 10.09
N THR A 28 -11.69 -13.90 9.01
CA THR A 28 -10.39 -14.54 8.79
C THR A 28 -9.22 -13.56 8.97
N SER A 29 -9.45 -12.43 9.64
CA SER A 29 -8.47 -11.34 9.77
C SER A 29 -7.94 -10.84 8.42
N ASN A 30 -8.84 -10.75 7.44
CA ASN A 30 -8.57 -10.35 6.06
C ASN A 30 -7.54 -11.26 5.38
N GLY A 31 -7.60 -12.56 5.66
CA GLY A 31 -6.71 -13.56 5.06
C GLY A 31 -6.89 -13.67 3.54
N LEU A 32 -5.77 -13.75 2.82
CA LEU A 32 -5.73 -13.74 1.37
C LEU A 32 -5.71 -15.17 0.79
N ASN A 33 -6.84 -15.56 0.18
CA ASN A 33 -6.93 -16.69 -0.74
C ASN A 33 -6.87 -16.19 -2.20
N VAL A 34 -6.84 -17.10 -3.18
CA VAL A 34 -6.72 -16.75 -4.60
C VAL A 34 -7.84 -15.81 -5.05
N GLU A 35 -9.09 -16.05 -4.62
CA GLU A 35 -10.24 -15.24 -4.98
C GLU A 35 -10.11 -13.80 -4.45
N THR A 36 -9.69 -13.65 -3.19
CA THR A 36 -9.46 -12.34 -2.57
C THR A 36 -8.31 -11.60 -3.24
N LEU A 37 -7.26 -12.32 -3.64
CA LEU A 37 -6.10 -11.72 -4.34
C LEU A 37 -6.47 -11.22 -5.75
N LYS A 38 -7.28 -11.98 -6.48
CA LYS A 38 -7.84 -11.53 -7.77
C LYS A 38 -8.69 -10.28 -7.58
N ALA A 39 -9.60 -10.30 -6.62
CA ALA A 39 -10.45 -9.14 -6.31
C ALA A 39 -9.64 -7.90 -5.87
N LEU A 40 -8.56 -8.08 -5.10
CA LEU A 40 -7.65 -7.00 -4.73
C LEU A 40 -6.98 -6.40 -5.97
N HIS A 41 -6.41 -7.25 -6.83
CA HIS A 41 -5.78 -6.79 -8.06
C HIS A 41 -6.78 -6.07 -8.97
N GLU A 42 -7.98 -6.61 -9.16
CA GLU A 42 -9.06 -5.98 -9.93
C GLU A 42 -9.46 -4.61 -9.36
N ALA A 43 -9.58 -4.49 -8.04
CA ALA A 43 -9.89 -3.22 -7.38
C ALA A 43 -8.78 -2.17 -7.59
N VAL A 44 -7.51 -2.58 -7.55
CA VAL A 44 -6.38 -1.68 -7.83
C VAL A 44 -6.38 -1.24 -9.29
N LEU A 45 -6.68 -2.14 -10.23
CA LEU A 45 -6.81 -1.78 -11.65
C LEU A 45 -8.01 -0.87 -11.92
N ALA A 46 -9.13 -1.08 -11.24
CA ALA A 46 -10.29 -0.17 -11.32
C ALA A 46 -9.91 1.24 -10.86
N CYS A 47 -9.21 1.36 -9.72
CA CYS A 47 -8.68 2.63 -9.22
C CYS A 47 -7.68 3.26 -10.21
N HIS A 48 -6.82 2.45 -10.83
CA HIS A 48 -5.87 2.92 -11.83
C HIS A 48 -6.57 3.51 -13.05
N ALA A 49 -7.65 2.87 -13.53
CA ALA A 49 -8.37 3.28 -14.73
C ALA A 49 -9.32 4.47 -14.50
N ASP A 50 -9.79 4.70 -13.27
CA ASP A 50 -10.76 5.75 -12.97
C ASP A 50 -10.11 7.14 -12.98
N PRO A 51 -10.43 8.05 -13.92
CA PRO A 51 -9.82 9.39 -14.00
C PRO A 51 -10.16 10.30 -12.81
N ALA A 52 -11.23 10.01 -12.06
CA ALA A 52 -11.60 10.75 -10.85
C ALA A 52 -10.66 10.45 -9.68
N ALA A 53 -9.97 9.30 -9.68
CA ALA A 53 -9.05 8.96 -8.59
C ALA A 53 -7.93 9.99 -8.45
N ARG A 54 -7.72 10.44 -7.20
CA ARG A 54 -6.70 11.40 -6.77
C ARG A 54 -5.73 10.78 -5.75
N VAL A 55 -6.23 9.89 -4.90
CA VAL A 55 -5.49 9.15 -3.86
C VAL A 55 -6.23 7.84 -3.57
N LEU A 56 -5.51 6.78 -3.23
CA LEU A 56 -6.07 5.52 -2.77
C LEU A 56 -5.86 5.36 -1.26
N LEU A 57 -6.94 5.12 -0.53
CA LEU A 57 -6.91 4.61 0.84
C LEU A 57 -7.05 3.08 0.84
N LEU A 58 -6.06 2.39 1.42
CA LEU A 58 -6.05 0.95 1.61
C LEU A 58 -6.28 0.62 3.10
N SER A 59 -7.28 -0.22 3.39
CA SER A 59 -7.63 -0.59 4.76
C SER A 59 -8.13 -2.02 4.90
N GLY A 60 -8.20 -2.53 6.13
CA GLY A 60 -8.84 -3.81 6.46
C GLY A 60 -10.15 -3.61 7.23
N ALA A 61 -11.13 -4.49 7.02
CA ALA A 61 -12.34 -4.55 7.82
C ALA A 61 -12.08 -5.23 9.17
N GLY A 62 -12.83 -4.82 10.19
CA GLY A 62 -12.75 -5.39 11.53
C GLY A 62 -11.44 -5.09 12.25
N ARG A 63 -10.99 -6.05 13.07
CA ARG A 63 -9.94 -5.84 14.08
C ARG A 63 -8.52 -5.78 13.53
N ASN A 64 -8.29 -6.30 12.33
CA ASN A 64 -6.94 -6.45 11.76
C ASN A 64 -6.90 -5.86 10.36
N PHE A 65 -5.76 -5.30 9.98
CA PHE A 65 -5.50 -4.90 8.61
C PHE A 65 -5.47 -6.11 7.68
N CYS A 66 -4.49 -7.01 7.84
CA CYS A 66 -4.36 -8.24 7.07
C CYS A 66 -3.39 -9.22 7.76
N ALA A 67 -3.86 -10.43 8.06
CA ALA A 67 -3.03 -11.49 8.66
C ALA A 67 -2.12 -12.23 7.66
N GLY A 68 -2.17 -11.86 6.37
CA GLY A 68 -1.39 -12.49 5.31
C GLY A 68 -2.20 -13.51 4.54
N GLY A 69 -1.57 -14.63 4.16
CA GLY A 69 -2.26 -15.73 3.50
C GLY A 69 -3.35 -16.35 4.37
N ASP A 70 -4.44 -16.82 3.75
CA ASP A 70 -5.50 -17.54 4.44
C ASP A 70 -5.00 -18.93 4.87
N ILE A 71 -4.50 -19.04 6.11
CA ILE A 71 -3.83 -20.24 6.62
C ILE A 71 -4.72 -21.48 6.64
N HIS A 72 -6.03 -21.31 6.84
CA HIS A 72 -6.99 -22.43 6.82
C HIS A 72 -7.17 -22.92 5.38
N THR A 73 -7.27 -22.00 4.43
CA THR A 73 -7.28 -22.36 3.01
C THR A 73 -5.98 -23.05 2.61
N PHE A 74 -4.83 -22.57 3.07
CA PHE A 74 -3.54 -23.14 2.71
C PHE A 74 -3.36 -24.55 3.29
N GLU A 75 -3.65 -24.73 4.57
CA GLU A 75 -3.53 -26.03 5.24
C GLU A 75 -4.45 -27.08 4.58
N SER A 76 -5.68 -26.69 4.19
CA SER A 76 -6.64 -27.58 3.52
C SER A 76 -6.18 -28.14 2.18
N LYS A 77 -5.15 -27.56 1.53
CA LYS A 77 -4.63 -28.05 0.25
C LYS A 77 -3.72 -29.28 0.40
N GLY A 78 -3.16 -29.53 1.58
CA GLY A 78 -2.24 -30.65 1.80
C GLY A 78 -1.09 -30.68 0.79
N SER A 79 -0.90 -31.82 0.12
CA SER A 79 0.16 -32.00 -0.89
C SER A 79 -0.01 -31.14 -2.15
N ALA A 80 -1.22 -30.61 -2.41
CA ALA A 80 -1.49 -29.71 -3.53
C ALA A 80 -1.15 -28.23 -3.23
N LEU A 81 -0.74 -27.92 -1.99
CA LEU A 81 -0.40 -26.56 -1.57
C LEU A 81 0.65 -25.87 -2.47
N PRO A 82 1.72 -26.53 -2.97
CA PRO A 82 2.70 -25.86 -3.84
C PRO A 82 2.10 -25.26 -5.11
N ASP A 83 1.17 -25.97 -5.77
CA ASP A 83 0.53 -25.48 -7.00
C ASP A 83 -0.42 -24.32 -6.69
N TYR A 84 -1.18 -24.44 -5.60
CA TYR A 84 -2.04 -23.37 -5.13
C TYR A 84 -1.26 -22.11 -4.73
N LEU A 85 -0.13 -22.24 -4.03
CA LEU A 85 0.72 -21.11 -3.66
C LEU A 85 1.40 -20.48 -4.87
N ARG A 86 1.71 -21.25 -5.93
CA ARG A 86 2.22 -20.67 -7.18
C ARG A 86 1.21 -19.69 -7.78
N GLU A 87 -0.08 -20.03 -7.78
CA GLU A 87 -1.13 -19.10 -8.22
C GLU A 87 -1.33 -17.94 -7.22
N ALA A 88 -1.47 -18.24 -5.93
CA ALA A 88 -1.70 -17.20 -4.92
C ALA A 88 -0.57 -16.16 -4.90
N THR A 89 0.69 -16.59 -4.89
CA THR A 89 1.83 -15.67 -4.93
C THR A 89 1.93 -14.90 -6.24
N ALA A 90 1.52 -15.47 -7.38
CA ALA A 90 1.45 -14.72 -8.64
C ALA A 90 0.43 -13.56 -8.55
N TRP A 91 -0.76 -13.81 -8.00
CA TRP A 91 -1.77 -12.74 -7.82
C TRP A 91 -1.36 -11.71 -6.78
N LEU A 92 -0.74 -12.13 -5.67
CA LEU A 92 -0.21 -11.19 -4.69
C LEU A 92 0.85 -10.28 -5.31
N GLN A 93 1.80 -10.83 -6.06
CA GLN A 93 2.84 -10.04 -6.73
C GLN A 93 2.25 -9.07 -7.77
N LEU A 94 1.23 -9.48 -8.53
CA LEU A 94 0.51 -8.59 -9.44
C LEU A 94 -0.18 -7.44 -8.69
N ALA A 95 -0.88 -7.73 -7.59
CA ALA A 95 -1.53 -6.72 -6.78
C ALA A 95 -0.52 -5.73 -6.16
N THR A 96 0.58 -6.25 -5.58
CA THR A 96 1.67 -5.44 -5.02
C THR A 96 2.30 -4.55 -6.10
N ALA A 97 2.62 -5.11 -7.27
CA ALA A 97 3.20 -4.35 -8.37
C ALA A 97 2.24 -3.25 -8.86
N ALA A 98 0.94 -3.56 -8.96
CA ALA A 98 -0.08 -2.60 -9.36
C ALA A 98 -0.23 -1.45 -8.35
N LEU A 99 -0.08 -1.69 -7.03
CA LEU A 99 -0.06 -0.65 -6.00
C LEU A 99 1.17 0.26 -6.11
N ILE A 100 2.35 -0.33 -6.28
CA ILE A 100 3.62 0.40 -6.48
C ILE A 100 3.54 1.28 -7.72
N GLN A 101 2.96 0.77 -8.80
CA GLN A 101 2.83 1.45 -10.09
C GLN A 101 1.55 2.30 -10.23
N LEU A 102 0.73 2.36 -9.18
CA LEU A 102 -0.55 3.06 -9.23
C LEU A 102 -0.34 4.54 -9.55
N ARG A 103 -1.19 5.10 -10.44
CA ARG A 103 -1.09 6.49 -10.88
C ARG A 103 -1.43 7.52 -9.79
N VAL A 104 -1.87 7.07 -8.61
CA VAL A 104 -2.16 7.91 -7.45
C VAL A 104 -1.41 7.40 -6.23
N PRO A 105 -1.12 8.28 -5.24
CA PRO A 105 -0.56 7.84 -3.97
C PRO A 105 -1.46 6.83 -3.24
N VAL A 106 -0.85 5.93 -2.49
CA VAL A 106 -1.48 4.90 -1.67
C VAL A 106 -1.18 5.20 -0.21
N VAL A 107 -2.23 5.42 0.57
CA VAL A 107 -2.17 5.60 2.02
C VAL A 107 -2.80 4.38 2.68
N ALA A 108 -2.04 3.66 3.50
CA ALA A 108 -2.54 2.52 4.27
C ALA A 108 -2.94 2.94 5.68
N ALA A 109 -4.15 2.56 6.10
CA ALA A 109 -4.60 2.61 7.49
C ALA A 109 -4.43 1.23 8.13
N VAL A 110 -3.55 1.10 9.12
CA VAL A 110 -3.17 -0.20 9.68
C VAL A 110 -3.56 -0.29 11.16
N GLN A 111 -4.60 -1.07 11.44
CA GLN A 111 -4.98 -1.51 12.79
C GLN A 111 -4.67 -3.00 13.01
N GLY A 112 -4.49 -3.42 14.27
CA GLY A 112 -4.27 -4.82 14.61
C GLY A 112 -3.05 -5.41 13.88
N PHE A 113 -3.21 -6.56 13.23
CA PHE A 113 -2.09 -7.23 12.55
C PHE A 113 -1.93 -6.85 11.07
N ALA A 114 -0.67 -6.62 10.68
CA ALA A 114 -0.19 -6.68 9.30
C ALA A 114 0.92 -7.75 9.19
N ALA A 115 0.59 -8.89 8.59
CA ALA A 115 1.46 -10.07 8.60
C ALA A 115 1.57 -10.78 7.25
N GLY A 116 2.63 -11.57 7.03
CA GLY A 116 2.83 -12.27 5.75
C GLY A 116 3.12 -11.31 4.58
N GLY A 117 3.37 -11.84 3.39
CA GLY A 117 3.42 -10.98 2.19
C GLY A 117 2.10 -10.28 1.92
N GLY A 118 0.97 -10.88 2.32
CA GLY A 118 -0.36 -10.28 2.16
C GLY A 118 -0.63 -9.06 3.05
N GLY A 119 -0.01 -8.95 4.21
CA GLY A 119 -0.18 -7.80 5.11
C GLY A 119 1.05 -6.91 5.15
N LEU A 120 2.20 -7.49 5.52
CA LEU A 120 3.47 -6.76 5.55
C LEU A 120 3.92 -6.32 4.15
N GLY A 121 3.72 -7.14 3.12
CA GLY A 121 4.03 -6.77 1.74
C GLY A 121 3.18 -5.60 1.23
N LEU A 122 1.89 -5.54 1.58
CA LEU A 122 1.02 -4.40 1.25
C LEU A 122 1.43 -3.13 2.01
N VAL A 123 1.84 -3.25 3.27
CA VAL A 123 2.43 -2.15 4.05
C VAL A 123 3.68 -1.61 3.34
N CYS A 124 4.61 -2.49 2.97
CA CYS A 124 5.85 -2.10 2.29
C CYS A 124 5.62 -1.54 0.87
N ALA A 125 4.47 -1.82 0.25
CA ALA A 125 4.11 -1.32 -1.08
C ALA A 125 3.27 -0.02 -1.05
N SER A 126 2.92 0.47 0.14
CA SER A 126 2.16 1.70 0.32
C SER A 126 3.12 2.90 0.41
N ASP A 127 2.69 4.07 -0.06
CA ASP A 127 3.55 5.26 -0.08
C ASP A 127 3.58 5.95 1.30
N ILE A 128 2.45 5.95 2.00
CA ILE A 128 2.32 6.46 3.38
C ILE A 128 1.57 5.42 4.21
N VAL A 129 2.06 5.14 5.41
CA VAL A 129 1.45 4.18 6.34
C VAL A 129 1.17 4.86 7.67
N VAL A 130 -0.12 4.98 8.00
CA VAL A 130 -0.60 5.41 9.31
C VAL A 130 -1.00 4.16 10.09
N ALA A 131 -0.39 3.95 11.25
CA ALA A 131 -0.70 2.81 12.09
C ALA A 131 -1.36 3.24 13.41
N ALA A 132 -2.34 2.46 13.85
CA ALA A 132 -2.82 2.52 15.22
C ALA A 132 -1.71 2.13 16.20
N ARG A 133 -1.69 2.71 17.39
CA ARG A 133 -0.71 2.42 18.45
C ARG A 133 -0.67 0.94 18.80
N SER A 134 -1.80 0.24 18.75
CA SER A 134 -1.89 -1.20 19.00
C SER A 134 -1.46 -2.09 17.83
N ALA A 135 -1.14 -1.51 16.67
CA ALA A 135 -0.80 -2.28 15.48
C ALA A 135 0.50 -3.08 15.67
N LYS A 136 0.54 -4.27 15.05
CA LYS A 136 1.69 -5.18 15.09
C LYS A 136 2.03 -5.71 13.71
N PHE A 137 3.34 -5.80 13.45
CA PHE A 137 3.90 -6.17 12.15
C PHE A 137 4.83 -7.37 12.30
N PHE A 138 4.72 -8.37 11.41
CA PHE A 138 5.67 -9.49 11.36
C PHE A 138 5.65 -10.21 10.01
N SER A 139 6.78 -10.79 9.61
CA SER A 139 6.92 -11.48 8.31
C SER A 139 6.05 -12.74 8.22
N GLY A 140 5.98 -13.55 9.28
CA GLY A 140 5.21 -14.79 9.36
C GLY A 140 5.74 -15.96 8.53
N ALA A 141 6.49 -15.71 7.45
CA ALA A 141 6.89 -16.73 6.48
C ALA A 141 7.75 -17.86 7.09
N VAL A 142 8.86 -17.51 7.76
CA VAL A 142 9.77 -18.53 8.34
C VAL A 142 9.13 -19.31 9.49
N ARG A 143 8.10 -18.75 10.16
CA ARG A 143 7.33 -19.44 11.21
C ARG A 143 6.55 -20.63 10.66
N VAL A 144 6.19 -20.61 9.38
CA VAL A 144 5.44 -21.68 8.70
C VAL A 144 6.27 -22.41 7.66
N GLY A 145 7.60 -22.29 7.71
CA GLY A 145 8.52 -22.96 6.78
C GLY A 145 8.51 -22.39 5.36
N MET A 146 8.11 -21.13 5.19
CA MET A 146 8.05 -20.44 3.89
C MET A 146 9.04 -19.26 3.82
N ALA A 147 9.28 -18.77 2.61
CA ALA A 147 10.07 -17.56 2.36
C ALA A 147 9.15 -16.33 2.18
N PRO A 148 9.65 -15.11 2.43
CA PRO A 148 8.90 -13.87 2.21
C PRO A 148 8.57 -13.65 0.73
N ASP A 149 7.38 -13.09 0.47
CA ASP A 149 6.81 -12.79 -0.84
C ASP A 149 6.20 -11.36 -0.87
N GLY A 150 5.34 -11.04 -1.85
CA GLY A 150 4.71 -9.71 -1.94
C GLY A 150 5.71 -8.55 -2.12
N GLY A 151 6.85 -8.82 -2.76
CA GLY A 151 7.93 -7.84 -2.97
C GLY A 151 8.76 -7.49 -1.74
N SER A 152 8.45 -8.05 -0.57
CA SER A 152 9.02 -7.64 0.71
C SER A 152 10.53 -7.89 0.81
N SER A 153 11.11 -8.79 0.01
CA SER A 153 12.55 -9.02 -0.04
C SER A 153 13.33 -7.78 -0.50
N VAL A 154 12.73 -6.97 -1.37
CA VAL A 154 13.33 -5.72 -1.88
C VAL A 154 12.81 -4.53 -1.08
N THR A 155 11.48 -4.37 -0.99
CA THR A 155 10.87 -3.15 -0.42
C THR A 155 11.21 -2.98 1.05
N LEU A 156 11.16 -4.04 1.86
CA LEU A 156 11.54 -3.97 3.27
C LEU A 156 13.01 -3.54 3.45
N THR A 157 13.90 -4.09 2.63
CA THR A 157 15.33 -3.76 2.69
C THR A 157 15.60 -2.28 2.39
N GLN A 158 14.83 -1.68 1.48
CA GLN A 158 14.93 -0.25 1.16
C GLN A 158 14.36 0.63 2.27
N LEU A 159 13.30 0.18 2.95
CA LEU A 159 12.64 0.94 4.01
C LEU A 159 13.42 0.94 5.32
N VAL A 160 13.88 -0.23 5.79
CA VAL A 160 14.49 -0.37 7.13
C VAL A 160 16.00 -0.64 7.10
N GLY A 161 16.57 -0.79 5.90
CA GLY A 161 17.97 -1.18 5.71
C GLY A 161 18.21 -2.69 5.88
N LEU A 162 19.33 -3.16 5.31
CA LEU A 162 19.65 -4.59 5.20
C LEU A 162 19.63 -5.35 6.53
N ARG A 163 20.21 -4.78 7.60
CA ARG A 163 20.31 -5.48 8.89
C ARG A 163 18.97 -5.64 9.57
N GLN A 164 18.12 -4.61 9.53
CA GLN A 164 16.77 -4.71 10.09
C GLN A 164 15.90 -5.64 9.27
N ALA A 165 15.99 -5.58 7.92
CA ALA A 165 15.28 -6.50 7.06
C ALA A 165 15.68 -7.96 7.35
N LEU A 166 16.96 -8.28 7.45
CA LEU A 166 17.41 -9.63 7.82
C LEU A 166 16.96 -10.03 9.23
N ARG A 167 17.00 -9.15 10.22
CA ARG A 167 16.44 -9.43 11.56
C ARG A 167 14.97 -9.80 11.44
N ILE A 168 14.18 -8.97 10.76
CA ILE A 168 12.73 -9.18 10.63
C ILE A 168 12.42 -10.49 9.89
N LEU A 169 13.09 -10.73 8.77
CA LEU A 169 12.79 -11.87 7.89
C LEU A 169 13.32 -13.20 8.44
N LEU A 170 14.48 -13.21 9.12
CA LEU A 170 15.10 -14.44 9.63
C LEU A 170 14.64 -14.81 11.03
N THR A 171 14.38 -13.84 11.93
CA THR A 171 13.98 -14.13 13.32
C THR A 171 12.50 -13.92 13.58
N ASN A 172 11.75 -13.36 12.61
CA ASN A 172 10.32 -13.13 12.67
C ASN A 172 9.83 -12.48 13.99
N PRO A 173 10.44 -11.35 14.42
CA PRO A 173 9.96 -10.63 15.58
C PRO A 173 8.57 -10.05 15.31
N THR A 174 7.79 -9.86 16.37
CA THR A 174 6.58 -9.04 16.32
C THR A 174 6.95 -7.61 16.68
N LEU A 175 6.92 -6.72 15.69
CA LEU A 175 7.19 -5.30 15.86
C LEU A 175 5.92 -4.60 16.33
N GLY A 176 6.02 -3.74 17.34
CA GLY A 176 4.96 -2.78 17.67
C GLY A 176 5.00 -1.56 16.76
N ALA A 177 3.91 -0.79 16.68
CA ALA A 177 3.82 0.41 15.84
C ALA A 177 4.95 1.42 16.11
N ALA A 178 5.31 1.65 17.37
CA ALA A 178 6.39 2.58 17.73
C ALA A 178 7.77 2.13 17.18
N GLU A 179 8.13 0.86 17.36
CA GLU A 179 9.37 0.29 16.80
C GLU A 179 9.33 0.34 15.26
N ALA A 180 8.19 0.02 14.65
CA ALA A 180 8.02 0.06 13.20
C ALA A 180 8.25 1.47 12.63
N ALA A 181 7.77 2.51 13.31
CA ALA A 181 8.02 3.90 12.91
C ALA A 181 9.49 4.28 13.11
N GLU A 182 10.09 3.90 14.24
CA GLU A 182 11.50 4.20 14.56
C GLU A 182 12.47 3.64 13.50
N ILE A 183 12.20 2.43 13.00
CA ILE A 183 13.05 1.79 11.98
C ILE A 183 12.68 2.17 10.54
N GLY A 184 11.67 3.03 10.32
CA GLY A 184 11.24 3.47 9.00
C GLY A 184 10.34 2.50 8.22
N LEU A 185 9.74 1.50 8.89
CA LEU A 185 8.77 0.59 8.24
C LEU A 185 7.44 1.28 7.95
N ILE A 186 7.04 2.24 8.79
CA ILE A 186 5.79 3.01 8.65
C ILE A 186 6.05 4.51 8.82
N THR A 187 5.10 5.35 8.38
CA THR A 187 5.26 6.81 8.37
C THR A 187 4.93 7.45 9.72
N GLU A 188 3.78 7.10 10.31
CA GLU A 188 3.38 7.67 11.60
C GLU A 188 2.49 6.72 12.42
N VAL A 189 2.50 6.94 13.74
CA VAL A 189 1.68 6.21 14.71
C VAL A 189 0.70 7.18 15.36
N VAL A 190 -0.57 6.78 15.43
CA VAL A 190 -1.64 7.55 16.09
C VAL A 190 -2.39 6.68 17.09
N ASP A 191 -3.21 7.32 17.93
CA ASP A 191 -4.09 6.57 18.83
C ASP A 191 -5.16 5.81 18.03
N ASP A 192 -5.52 4.62 18.52
CA ASP A 192 -6.34 3.66 17.77
C ASP A 192 -7.67 4.23 17.28
N ASP A 193 -8.31 5.10 18.07
CA ASP A 193 -9.58 5.76 17.76
C ASP A 193 -9.46 6.93 16.77
N THR A 194 -8.23 7.42 16.54
CA THR A 194 -7.95 8.51 15.59
C THR A 194 -7.43 8.02 14.23
N LEU A 195 -7.14 6.72 14.08
CA LEU A 195 -6.58 6.14 12.86
C LEU A 195 -7.34 6.55 11.60
N THR A 196 -8.66 6.34 11.57
CA THR A 196 -9.48 6.68 10.41
C THR A 196 -9.41 8.17 10.11
N THR A 197 -9.65 9.02 11.11
CA THR A 197 -9.60 10.49 10.95
C THR A 197 -8.26 10.95 10.39
N ARG A 198 -7.15 10.45 10.94
CA ARG A 198 -5.81 10.85 10.48
C ARG A 198 -5.54 10.41 9.04
N THR A 199 -5.91 9.19 8.68
CA THR A 199 -5.73 8.69 7.30
C THR A 199 -6.55 9.51 6.30
N GLU A 200 -7.78 9.90 6.66
CA GLU A 200 -8.62 10.78 5.84
C GLU A 200 -8.01 12.18 5.66
N GLU A 201 -7.43 12.75 6.72
CA GLU A 201 -6.73 14.04 6.64
C GLU A 201 -5.56 14.00 5.65
N ILE A 202 -4.75 12.93 5.68
CA ILE A 202 -3.64 12.76 4.74
C ILE A 202 -4.16 12.60 3.31
N ALA A 203 -5.22 11.80 3.11
CA ALA A 203 -5.86 11.68 1.80
C ALA A 203 -6.42 13.02 1.30
N ALA A 204 -7.05 13.80 2.18
CA ALA A 204 -7.56 15.13 1.86
C ALA A 204 -6.45 16.12 1.51
N GLN A 205 -5.28 16.01 2.16
CA GLN A 205 -4.10 16.80 1.79
C GLN A 205 -3.58 16.38 0.40
N LEU A 206 -3.36 15.09 0.17
CA LEU A 206 -2.86 14.59 -1.12
C LEU A 206 -3.82 14.86 -2.28
N ARG A 207 -5.12 14.70 -2.10
CA ARG A 207 -6.10 14.98 -3.16
C ARG A 207 -6.16 16.45 -3.54
N SER A 208 -5.72 17.34 -2.65
CA SER A 208 -5.63 18.78 -2.90
C SER A 208 -4.39 19.19 -3.70
N LEU A 209 -3.44 18.26 -3.94
CA LEU A 209 -2.21 18.49 -4.69
C LEU A 209 -2.37 18.09 -6.18
N PRO A 210 -1.50 18.59 -7.07
CA PRO A 210 -1.61 18.31 -8.50
C PRO A 210 -1.29 16.85 -8.82
N VAL A 211 -2.29 16.13 -9.32
CA VAL A 211 -2.27 14.66 -9.51
C VAL A 211 -1.15 14.21 -10.43
N GLN A 212 -0.92 14.94 -11.52
CA GLN A 212 0.13 14.57 -12.49
C GLN A 212 1.52 14.66 -11.87
N ALA A 213 1.75 15.65 -11.00
CA ALA A 213 3.00 15.77 -10.26
C ALA A 213 3.14 14.63 -9.24
N LEU A 214 2.11 14.37 -8.43
CA LEU A 214 2.12 13.27 -7.45
C LEU A 214 2.36 11.90 -8.11
N SER A 215 1.62 11.62 -9.19
CA SER A 215 1.78 10.39 -9.99
C SER A 215 3.22 10.24 -10.50
N SER A 216 3.78 11.33 -11.02
CA SER A 216 5.11 11.34 -11.61
C SER A 216 6.19 11.17 -10.55
N THR A 217 6.07 11.88 -9.42
CA THR A 217 6.97 11.75 -8.26
C THR A 217 6.97 10.31 -7.74
N LYS A 218 5.79 9.74 -7.48
CA LYS A 218 5.66 8.35 -7.03
C LYS A 218 6.38 7.39 -7.98
N ARG A 219 6.09 7.49 -9.28
CA ARG A 219 6.69 6.60 -10.30
C ARG A 219 8.21 6.76 -10.37
N LEU A 220 8.72 7.99 -10.33
CA LEU A 220 10.16 8.25 -10.38
C LEU A 220 10.89 7.63 -9.18
N VAL A 221 10.33 7.78 -7.97
CA VAL A 221 10.88 7.24 -6.72
C VAL A 221 10.89 5.70 -6.74
N TRP A 222 9.74 5.07 -7.02
CA TRP A 222 9.66 3.61 -7.06
C TRP A 222 10.53 2.99 -8.16
N ALA A 223 10.57 3.59 -9.35
CA ALA A 223 11.43 3.11 -10.45
C ALA A 223 12.92 3.39 -10.20
N GLY A 224 13.27 4.24 -9.23
CA GLY A 224 14.65 4.51 -8.84
C GLY A 224 15.26 3.47 -7.91
N LEU A 225 14.45 2.56 -7.33
CA LEU A 225 14.96 1.55 -6.39
C LEU A 225 16.04 0.67 -7.04
N GLY A 226 17.23 0.69 -6.44
CA GLY A 226 18.38 -0.08 -6.93
C GLY A 226 19.10 0.51 -8.15
N ALA A 227 18.65 1.66 -8.67
CA ALA A 227 19.31 2.34 -9.79
C ALA A 227 20.37 3.35 -9.28
N PRO A 228 21.50 3.53 -10.00
CA PRO A 228 22.39 4.65 -9.75
C PRO A 228 21.70 5.98 -10.13
N VAL A 229 22.06 7.06 -9.45
CA VAL A 229 21.43 8.39 -9.64
C VAL A 229 21.53 8.84 -11.09
N GLU A 230 22.67 8.61 -11.74
CA GLU A 230 22.94 9.00 -13.13
C GLU A 230 21.96 8.35 -14.12
N ALA A 231 21.43 7.15 -13.80
CA ALA A 231 20.44 6.47 -14.64
C ALA A 231 19.03 7.08 -14.52
N ARG A 232 18.80 8.00 -13.58
CA ARG A 232 17.49 8.61 -13.31
C ARG A 232 17.38 10.07 -13.79
N LEU A 233 18.48 10.82 -13.78
CA LEU A 233 18.51 12.26 -14.06
C LEU A 233 17.83 12.66 -15.39
N ALA A 234 18.05 11.90 -16.46
CA ALA A 234 17.46 12.22 -17.77
C ALA A 234 15.93 12.12 -17.78
N GLU A 235 15.39 11.11 -17.07
CA GLU A 235 13.95 10.90 -16.95
C GLU A 235 13.31 11.94 -16.01
N GLU A 236 13.99 12.31 -14.92
CA GLU A 236 13.57 13.42 -14.06
C GLU A 236 13.46 14.73 -14.83
N ALA A 237 14.50 15.09 -15.61
CA ALA A 237 14.51 16.30 -16.41
C ALA A 237 13.37 16.32 -17.46
N ARG A 238 13.12 15.17 -18.11
CA ARG A 238 12.01 15.03 -19.07
C ARG A 238 10.66 15.27 -18.39
N ILE A 239 10.40 14.61 -17.27
CA ILE A 239 9.15 14.71 -16.53
C ILE A 239 8.91 16.13 -15.99
N VAL A 240 9.94 16.77 -15.42
CA VAL A 240 9.83 18.16 -14.94
C VAL A 240 9.51 19.10 -16.10
N SER A 241 10.17 18.93 -17.25
CA SER A 241 9.89 19.71 -18.46
C SER A 241 8.45 19.56 -18.92
N GLU A 242 7.95 18.32 -19.01
CA GLU A 242 6.56 18.03 -19.41
C GLU A 242 5.53 18.65 -18.46
N LEU A 243 5.76 18.55 -17.15
CA LEU A 243 4.85 19.10 -16.15
C LEU A 243 4.89 20.64 -16.09
N SER A 244 6.03 21.26 -16.40
CA SER A 244 6.25 22.71 -16.23
C SER A 244 5.28 23.59 -17.05
N GLY A 245 4.78 23.07 -18.18
CA GLY A 245 3.81 23.76 -19.04
C GLY A 245 2.35 23.54 -18.67
N THR A 246 2.06 22.71 -17.65
CA THR A 246 0.67 22.39 -17.25
C THR A 246 0.01 23.54 -16.50
N ALA A 247 -1.32 23.58 -16.51
CA ALA A 247 -2.09 24.58 -15.78
C ALA A 247 -1.78 24.56 -14.27
N ASP A 248 -1.65 23.36 -13.70
CA ASP A 248 -1.31 23.15 -12.29
C ASP A 248 0.08 23.71 -11.96
N ALA A 249 1.09 23.45 -12.79
CA ALA A 249 2.43 23.99 -12.54
C ALA A 249 2.45 25.53 -12.59
N LEU A 250 1.79 26.12 -13.58
CA LEU A 250 1.70 27.57 -13.71
C LEU A 250 0.90 28.21 -12.56
N GLU A 251 -0.18 27.59 -12.11
CA GLU A 251 -0.95 28.01 -10.93
C GLU A 251 -0.11 27.92 -9.65
N GLY A 252 0.64 26.82 -9.46
CA GLY A 252 1.55 26.67 -8.33
C GLY A 252 2.59 27.79 -8.27
N LEU A 253 3.22 28.10 -9.41
CA LEU A 253 4.18 29.21 -9.51
C LEU A 253 3.53 30.57 -9.19
N ARG A 254 2.34 30.86 -9.74
CA ARG A 254 1.60 32.11 -9.46
C ARG A 254 1.22 32.22 -7.98
N ALA A 255 0.71 31.15 -7.39
CA ALA A 255 0.30 31.11 -5.99
C ALA A 255 1.46 31.42 -5.04
N VAL A 256 2.67 30.92 -5.34
CA VAL A 256 3.89 31.26 -4.59
C VAL A 256 4.25 32.74 -4.72
N ILE A 257 4.23 33.29 -5.94
CA ILE A 257 4.52 34.72 -6.19
C ILE A 257 3.51 35.62 -5.45
N GLU A 258 2.23 35.25 -5.49
CA GLU A 258 1.12 36.00 -4.90
C GLU A 258 0.92 35.71 -3.40
N ARG A 259 1.69 34.79 -2.82
CA ARG A 259 1.60 34.35 -1.40
C ARG A 259 0.20 33.91 -0.99
N ARG A 260 -0.45 33.12 -1.84
CA ARG A 260 -1.78 32.54 -1.57
C ARG A 260 -1.76 31.02 -1.72
N PRO A 261 -2.75 30.29 -1.19
CA PRO A 261 -2.91 28.88 -1.49
C PRO A 261 -3.16 28.65 -3.00
N PRO A 262 -2.53 27.64 -3.62
CA PRO A 262 -2.81 27.25 -5.00
C PRO A 262 -4.18 26.58 -5.13
N ARG A 263 -4.75 26.61 -6.33
CA ARG A 263 -5.99 25.92 -6.69
C ARG A 263 -5.76 25.00 -7.89
N PHE A 264 -5.40 23.75 -7.60
CA PHE A 264 -5.19 22.72 -8.62
C PHE A 264 -6.53 22.09 -9.05
N GLY A 265 -6.61 21.58 -10.28
CA GLY A 265 -7.87 21.05 -10.84
C GLY A 265 -7.70 20.25 -12.11
#